data_AF-A0A1H9ULU7-F1
#
_entry.id   AF-A0A1H9ULU7-F1
#
_cell.length_a   1.000
_cell.length_b   1.000
_cell.length_c   1.000
_cell.angle_alpha   90.00
_cell.angle_beta   90.00
_cell.angle_gamma   90.00
#
_symmetry.space_group_name_H-M   'P 1'
#
loop_
_entity.id
_entity.type
_entity.pdbx_description
1 polymer ?
#
loop_
_entity_poly.entity_id
_entity_poly.type
_entity_poly.pdbx_seq_one_letter_code
_entity_poly.pdbx_strand_id
1 'polypeptide(L)'
;MKDQIVLHQFDLKDTNNFIKHLKNSKTSVVIDVSWADTVEMLQRCDQLGIKYVNIALENTMVDENEELFEGFGLIERMRILEEKKHTFTNLRAVIGSGMNPGVVQWMAIELLKNDLSEEAPIACYIVEDDNSFYRDIKKAKKNVIYTTWSPECFLDEAILSYPMSMRHRTPLFLYENVYDVEFKVTLGDKKFYGCLMPHGEVYILGKLYDMECGFLNKINDHTSELIRSNIEDVDKLWDFEMKVLDPLEATLKGEDLAGVLLVYKDKERYMYNVSRNDSIFAKY
;
A
#
# COMPACT_ATOMS: atom_id res chain seq x y z
N MET A 1 11.86 4.96 -27.10
CA MET A 1 11.53 3.75 -26.31
C MET A 1 10.95 2.59 -27.13
N LYS A 2 10.34 2.79 -28.30
CA LYS A 2 9.62 1.71 -29.02
C LYS A 2 10.48 0.47 -29.39
N ASP A 3 11.78 0.65 -29.63
CA ASP A 3 12.73 -0.44 -29.92
C ASP A 3 13.61 -0.83 -28.72
N GLN A 4 13.32 -0.31 -27.52
CA GLN A 4 14.05 -0.61 -26.28
C GLN A 4 13.24 -1.47 -25.30
N ILE A 5 11.97 -1.73 -25.63
CA ILE A 5 11.05 -2.52 -24.80
C ILE A 5 10.74 -3.80 -25.55
N VAL A 6 11.05 -4.94 -24.94
CA VAL A 6 10.64 -6.25 -25.43
C VAL A 6 9.61 -6.79 -24.45
N LEU A 7 8.44 -7.13 -24.96
CA LEU A 7 7.37 -7.72 -24.16
C LEU A 7 7.48 -9.23 -24.19
N HIS A 8 7.42 -9.83 -23.01
CA HIS A 8 7.39 -11.26 -22.81
C HIS A 8 6.19 -11.61 -21.93
N GLN A 9 5.62 -12.79 -22.15
CA GLN A 9 4.53 -13.32 -21.34
C GLN A 9 4.90 -14.72 -20.88
N PHE A 10 4.94 -14.92 -19.57
CA PHE A 10 5.10 -16.22 -18.94
C PHE A 10 4.62 -16.14 -17.48
N ASP A 11 4.34 -17.30 -16.90
CA ASP A 11 3.92 -17.44 -15.51
C ASP A 11 5.12 -17.32 -14.57
N LEU A 12 5.04 -16.42 -13.58
CA LEU A 12 6.09 -16.22 -12.57
C LEU A 12 6.12 -17.34 -11.53
N LYS A 13 5.06 -18.16 -11.42
CA LYS A 13 5.07 -19.42 -10.64
C LYS A 13 5.99 -20.47 -11.28
N ASP A 14 6.22 -20.41 -12.61
CA ASP A 14 7.28 -21.20 -13.27
C ASP A 14 8.65 -20.54 -13.05
N THR A 15 9.17 -20.69 -11.84
CA THR A 15 10.42 -20.05 -11.45
C THR A 15 11.64 -20.55 -12.25
N ASN A 16 11.56 -21.74 -12.86
CA ASN A 16 12.63 -22.23 -13.75
C ASN A 16 12.67 -21.44 -15.06
N ASN A 17 11.51 -21.19 -15.66
CA ASN A 17 11.41 -20.36 -16.84
C ASN A 17 11.81 -18.92 -16.55
N PHE A 18 11.43 -18.38 -15.38
CA PHE A 18 11.89 -17.06 -14.94
C PHE A 18 13.41 -16.98 -14.82
N ILE A 19 14.07 -17.91 -14.12
CA ILE A 19 15.54 -17.96 -14.03
C ILE A 19 16.18 -18.03 -15.43
N LYS A 20 15.64 -18.88 -16.32
CA LYS A 20 16.14 -19.01 -17.69
C LYS A 20 16.02 -17.69 -18.45
N HIS A 21 14.89 -16.99 -18.30
CA HIS A 21 14.69 -15.66 -18.88
C HIS A 21 15.76 -14.68 -18.37
N LEU A 22 15.90 -14.53 -17.04
CA LEU A 22 16.87 -13.61 -16.41
C LEU A 22 18.31 -13.84 -16.91
N LYS A 23 18.72 -15.10 -17.07
CA LYS A 23 20.04 -15.45 -17.62
C LYS A 23 20.18 -15.07 -19.09
N ASN A 24 19.18 -15.38 -19.91
CA ASN A 24 19.20 -15.14 -21.36
C ASN A 24 19.19 -13.64 -21.69
N SER A 25 18.39 -12.85 -20.97
CA SER A 25 18.32 -11.40 -21.12
C SER A 25 19.50 -10.68 -20.46
N LYS A 26 20.34 -11.40 -19.68
CA LYS A 26 21.41 -10.83 -18.86
C LYS A 26 20.87 -9.74 -17.92
N THR A 27 19.72 -10.00 -17.31
CA THR A 27 19.05 -9.05 -16.42
C THR A 27 19.96 -8.68 -15.25
N SER A 28 20.03 -7.38 -14.94
CA SER A 28 20.81 -6.85 -13.80
C SER A 28 19.94 -6.31 -12.67
N VAL A 29 18.69 -5.96 -12.98
CA VAL A 29 17.69 -5.45 -12.05
C VAL A 29 16.33 -6.03 -12.41
N VAL A 30 15.60 -6.51 -11.41
CA VAL A 30 14.18 -6.84 -11.50
C VAL A 30 13.40 -5.73 -10.80
N ILE A 31 12.44 -5.15 -11.52
CA ILE A 31 11.44 -4.21 -10.98
C ILE A 31 10.12 -4.97 -10.99
N ASP A 32 9.64 -5.32 -9.80
CA ASP A 32 8.48 -6.15 -9.61
C ASP A 32 7.28 -5.31 -9.20
N VAL A 33 6.30 -5.28 -10.10
CA VAL A 33 5.00 -4.61 -9.94
C VAL A 33 3.87 -5.61 -10.17
N SER A 34 4.15 -6.88 -9.86
CA SER A 34 3.23 -8.01 -10.04
C SER A 34 2.76 -8.57 -8.69
N TRP A 35 1.86 -9.55 -8.74
CA TRP A 35 1.40 -10.33 -7.59
C TRP A 35 2.24 -11.61 -7.36
N ALA A 36 3.48 -11.65 -7.87
CA ALA A 36 4.34 -12.81 -7.67
C ALA A 36 4.79 -12.90 -6.20
N ASP A 37 4.96 -14.13 -5.70
CA ASP A 37 5.46 -14.35 -4.34
C ASP A 37 6.80 -13.65 -4.14
N THR A 38 6.81 -12.66 -3.25
CA THR A 38 7.98 -11.79 -3.06
C THR A 38 9.18 -12.60 -2.57
N VAL A 39 8.98 -13.57 -1.66
CA VAL A 39 10.09 -14.36 -1.13
C VAL A 39 10.67 -15.27 -2.20
N GLU A 40 9.85 -15.88 -3.05
CA GLU A 40 10.35 -16.67 -4.18
C GLU A 40 11.13 -15.81 -5.17
N MET A 41 10.62 -14.62 -5.52
CA MET A 41 11.31 -13.70 -6.43
C MET A 41 12.66 -13.23 -5.86
N LEU A 42 12.72 -12.90 -4.57
CA LEU A 42 13.96 -12.57 -3.86
C LEU A 42 14.96 -13.75 -3.90
N GLN A 43 14.50 -14.99 -3.66
CA GLN A 43 15.36 -16.18 -3.77
C GLN A 43 15.95 -16.35 -5.17
N ARG A 44 15.16 -16.13 -6.23
CA ARG A 44 15.65 -16.26 -7.62
C ARG A 44 16.66 -15.16 -7.96
N CYS A 45 16.45 -13.95 -7.47
CA CYS A 45 17.39 -12.86 -7.64
C CYS A 45 18.69 -13.09 -6.85
N ASP A 46 18.61 -13.59 -5.62
CA ASP A 46 19.77 -13.94 -4.78
C ASP A 46 20.67 -14.98 -5.45
N GLN A 47 20.08 -16.06 -6.00
CA GLN A 47 20.80 -17.10 -6.74
C GLN A 47 21.65 -16.57 -7.90
N LEU A 48 21.25 -15.45 -8.50
CA LEU A 48 21.89 -14.86 -9.67
C LEU A 48 22.67 -13.57 -9.36
N GLY A 49 22.59 -13.05 -8.13
CA GLY A 49 23.18 -11.76 -7.76
C GLY A 49 22.48 -10.56 -8.43
N ILE A 50 21.20 -10.70 -8.76
CA ILE A 50 20.40 -9.68 -9.43
C ILE A 50 19.80 -8.76 -8.39
N LYS A 51 19.77 -7.45 -8.69
CA LYS A 51 19.12 -6.46 -7.81
C LYS A 51 17.61 -6.57 -7.95
N TYR A 52 16.89 -6.33 -6.87
CA TYR A 52 15.43 -6.43 -6.85
C TYR A 52 14.80 -5.18 -6.24
N VAL A 53 13.67 -4.75 -6.79
CA VAL A 53 12.80 -3.75 -6.17
C VAL A 53 11.35 -4.14 -6.39
N ASN A 54 10.51 -3.97 -5.38
CA ASN A 54 9.06 -4.10 -5.53
C ASN A 54 8.30 -2.98 -4.82
N ILE A 55 6.98 -2.98 -4.96
CA ILE A 55 6.10 -1.97 -4.35
C ILE A 55 5.23 -2.50 -3.21
N ALA A 56 4.99 -3.82 -3.16
CA ALA A 56 4.13 -4.47 -2.18
C ALA A 56 4.76 -5.79 -1.70
N LEU A 57 4.27 -6.35 -0.58
CA LEU A 57 4.71 -7.65 -0.08
C LEU A 57 3.62 -8.68 -0.38
N GLU A 58 3.86 -9.50 -1.39
CA GLU A 58 2.94 -10.53 -1.87
C GLU A 58 3.41 -11.92 -1.43
N ASN A 59 2.47 -12.83 -1.13
CA ASN A 59 2.83 -14.17 -0.70
C ASN A 59 1.76 -15.19 -1.06
N THR A 60 2.09 -16.09 -1.97
CA THR A 60 1.11 -17.04 -2.54
C THR A 60 0.52 -17.96 -1.46
N MET A 61 1.27 -18.29 -0.40
CA MET A 61 0.74 -19.11 0.69
C MET A 61 -0.33 -18.38 1.50
N VAL A 62 -0.16 -17.08 1.75
CA VAL A 62 -1.20 -16.29 2.42
C VAL A 62 -2.40 -16.09 1.50
N ASP A 63 -2.15 -15.72 0.25
CA ASP A 63 -3.19 -15.34 -0.71
C ASP A 63 -4.04 -16.55 -1.16
N GLU A 64 -3.45 -17.75 -1.30
CA GLU A 64 -4.21 -18.96 -1.63
C GLU A 64 -4.90 -19.60 -0.39
N ASN A 65 -4.71 -19.03 0.80
CA ASN A 65 -5.29 -19.52 2.06
C ASN A 65 -5.91 -18.39 2.89
N GLU A 66 -6.58 -17.44 2.23
CA GLU A 66 -7.19 -16.26 2.84
C GLU A 66 -8.06 -16.60 4.06
N GLU A 67 -8.89 -17.64 3.99
CA GLU A 67 -9.75 -18.09 5.12
C GLU A 67 -8.94 -18.45 6.39
N LEU A 68 -7.69 -18.90 6.26
CA LEU A 68 -6.84 -19.22 7.42
C LEU A 68 -6.21 -17.99 8.06
N PHE A 69 -6.09 -16.89 7.30
CA PHE A 69 -5.37 -15.69 7.69
C PHE A 69 -6.23 -14.43 7.68
N GLU A 70 -7.56 -14.60 7.60
CA GLU A 70 -8.55 -13.55 7.63
C GLU A 70 -8.28 -12.59 8.79
N GLY A 71 -8.23 -11.29 8.49
CA GLY A 71 -7.91 -10.26 9.47
C GLY A 71 -6.42 -10.01 9.70
N PHE A 72 -5.54 -10.96 9.34
CA PHE A 72 -4.12 -10.97 9.72
C PHE A 72 -3.13 -11.14 8.54
N GLY A 73 -3.62 -11.14 7.29
CA GLY A 73 -2.81 -11.41 6.10
C GLY A 73 -1.48 -10.64 6.06
N LEU A 74 -1.50 -9.33 6.29
CA LEU A 74 -0.28 -8.49 6.31
C LEU A 74 0.78 -9.01 7.30
N ILE A 75 0.39 -9.35 8.53
CA ILE A 75 1.35 -9.78 9.56
C ILE A 75 1.91 -11.16 9.24
N GLU A 76 1.14 -12.04 8.60
CA GLU A 76 1.64 -13.32 8.13
C GLU A 76 2.64 -13.15 6.98
N ARG A 77 2.36 -12.28 6.00
CA ARG A 77 3.33 -11.93 4.95
C ARG A 77 4.63 -11.38 5.55
N MET A 78 4.53 -10.48 6.53
CA MET A 78 5.69 -9.93 7.26
C MET A 78 6.46 -11.00 8.04
N ARG A 79 5.78 -11.91 8.74
CA ARG A 79 6.42 -13.00 9.48
C ARG A 79 7.26 -13.88 8.56
N ILE A 80 6.71 -14.27 7.41
CA ILE A 80 7.40 -15.11 6.42
C ILE A 80 8.63 -14.39 5.88
N LEU A 81 8.51 -13.10 5.54
CA LEU A 81 9.66 -12.31 5.10
C LEU A 81 10.75 -12.23 6.19
N GLU A 82 10.38 -11.94 7.44
CA GLU A 82 11.32 -11.82 8.55
C GLU A 82 12.07 -13.14 8.84
N GLU A 83 11.41 -14.29 8.71
CA GLU A 83 12.03 -15.61 8.85
C GLU A 83 13.05 -15.91 7.73
N LYS A 84 12.80 -15.41 6.52
CA LYS A 84 13.59 -15.75 5.33
C LYS A 84 14.67 -14.73 5.00
N LYS A 85 14.51 -13.46 5.37
CA LYS A 85 15.38 -12.36 4.91
C LYS A 85 16.86 -12.58 5.22
N HIS A 86 17.18 -13.27 6.31
CA HIS A 86 18.55 -13.55 6.73
C HIS A 86 19.23 -14.67 5.92
N THR A 87 18.48 -15.40 5.09
CA THR A 87 19.00 -16.49 4.26
C THR A 87 19.58 -16.01 2.93
N PHE A 88 19.26 -14.77 2.52
CA PHE A 88 19.79 -14.15 1.31
C PHE A 88 21.21 -13.66 1.54
N THR A 89 22.16 -14.04 0.67
CA THR A 89 23.59 -13.76 0.86
C THR A 89 24.23 -13.00 -0.29
N ASN A 90 23.58 -12.98 -1.46
CA ASN A 90 24.05 -12.37 -2.70
C ASN A 90 23.01 -11.40 -3.28
N LEU A 91 22.02 -11.00 -2.47
CA LEU A 91 20.93 -10.12 -2.87
C LEU A 91 21.17 -8.66 -2.48
N ARG A 92 20.74 -7.75 -3.35
CA ARG A 92 20.49 -6.35 -3.01
C ARG A 92 19.06 -6.01 -3.39
N ALA A 93 18.21 -5.80 -2.40
CA ALA A 93 16.78 -5.58 -2.60
C ALA A 93 16.27 -4.33 -1.89
N VAL A 94 15.26 -3.68 -2.49
CA VAL A 94 14.41 -2.68 -1.84
C VAL A 94 12.99 -3.22 -1.85
N ILE A 95 12.42 -3.47 -0.68
CA ILE A 95 11.07 -4.04 -0.55
C ILE A 95 10.13 -2.93 -0.09
N GLY A 96 8.96 -2.82 -0.72
CA GLY A 96 7.98 -1.78 -0.40
C GLY A 96 8.44 -0.39 -0.81
N SER A 97 8.73 -0.19 -2.10
CA SER A 97 9.24 1.05 -2.67
C SER A 97 8.18 1.83 -3.48
N GLY A 98 6.92 1.79 -3.05
CA GLY A 98 5.82 2.58 -3.60
C GLY A 98 5.69 3.96 -2.95
N MET A 99 4.47 4.52 -2.97
CA MET A 99 4.13 5.72 -2.21
C MET A 99 4.06 5.39 -0.70
N ASN A 100 3.25 4.39 -0.38
CA ASN A 100 3.04 3.75 0.91
C ASN A 100 2.83 2.26 0.60
N PRO A 101 3.67 1.32 1.10
CA PRO A 101 4.97 1.58 1.75
C PRO A 101 5.97 2.23 0.79
N GLY A 102 6.98 2.93 1.32
CA GLY A 102 8.05 3.56 0.53
C GLY A 102 8.24 5.04 0.84
N VAL A 103 7.77 5.93 -0.03
CA VAL A 103 7.99 7.40 0.08
C VAL A 103 7.56 7.96 1.44
N VAL A 104 6.41 7.52 1.99
CA VAL A 104 5.95 8.00 3.31
C VAL A 104 6.92 7.64 4.44
N GLN A 105 7.67 6.53 4.34
CA GLN A 105 8.70 6.20 5.33
C GLN A 105 9.86 7.19 5.27
N TRP A 106 10.24 7.62 4.06
CA TRP A 106 11.24 8.66 3.88
C TRP A 106 10.75 10.00 4.41
N MET A 107 9.49 10.36 4.19
CA MET A 107 8.88 11.56 4.80
C MET A 107 8.96 11.52 6.33
N ALA A 108 8.61 10.39 6.95
CA ALA A 108 8.69 10.21 8.40
C ALA A 108 10.13 10.35 8.91
N ILE A 109 11.09 9.68 8.26
CA ILE A 109 12.51 9.75 8.62
C ILE A 109 13.05 11.18 8.46
N GLU A 110 12.65 11.90 7.42
CA GLU A 110 13.08 13.27 7.19
C GLU A 110 12.52 14.23 8.25
N LEU A 111 11.25 14.07 8.65
CA LEU A 111 10.66 14.82 9.76
C LEU A 111 11.37 14.55 11.09
N LEU A 112 11.70 13.28 11.37
CA LEU A 112 12.47 12.88 12.55
C LEU A 112 13.86 13.52 12.58
N LYS A 113 14.58 13.52 11.45
CA LYS A 113 15.93 14.11 11.34
C LYS A 113 15.94 15.64 11.49
N ASN A 114 14.90 16.30 10.96
CA ASN A 114 14.78 17.75 11.03
C ASN A 114 14.23 18.25 12.37
N ASP A 115 13.90 17.36 13.31
CA ASP A 115 13.65 17.78 14.69
C ASP A 115 14.95 17.85 15.47
N LEU A 116 15.33 19.08 15.82
CA LEU A 116 16.50 19.37 16.66
C LEU A 116 16.21 19.17 18.15
N SER A 117 14.96 18.84 18.53
CA SER A 117 14.59 18.55 19.91
C SER A 117 15.00 17.13 20.29
N GLU A 118 15.41 16.93 21.55
CA GLU A 118 15.67 15.59 22.09
C GLU A 118 14.39 14.79 22.37
N GLU A 119 13.22 15.38 22.15
CA GLU A 119 11.95 14.72 22.40
C GLU A 119 11.61 13.76 21.25
N ALA A 120 11.36 12.50 21.60
CA ALA A 120 10.83 11.52 20.65
C ALA A 120 9.33 11.76 20.41
N PRO A 121 8.83 11.58 19.17
CA PRO A 121 7.38 11.59 18.93
C PRO A 121 6.72 10.43 19.68
N ILE A 122 5.50 10.68 20.14
CA ILE A 122 4.65 9.67 20.78
C ILE A 122 3.85 8.86 19.75
N ALA A 123 3.60 9.45 18.57
CA ALA A 123 2.91 8.76 17.48
C ALA A 123 3.35 9.23 16.09
N CYS A 124 3.13 8.39 15.09
CA CYS A 124 3.37 8.62 13.68
C CYS A 124 2.24 7.99 12.85
N TYR A 125 1.37 8.82 12.29
CA TYR A 125 0.31 8.35 11.41
C TYR A 125 0.68 8.58 9.96
N ILE A 126 0.57 7.54 9.15
CA ILE A 126 0.50 7.67 7.71
C ILE A 126 -0.94 8.06 7.39
N VAL A 127 -1.12 9.04 6.51
CA VAL A 127 -2.44 9.60 6.23
C VAL A 127 -2.62 9.71 4.72
N GLU A 128 -3.79 9.29 4.25
CA GLU A 128 -4.16 9.37 2.83
C GLU A 128 -5.60 9.89 2.67
N ASP A 129 -5.78 10.85 1.77
CA ASP A 129 -7.08 11.42 1.35
C ASP A 129 -7.12 11.50 -0.17
N ASP A 130 -7.62 10.44 -0.80
CA ASP A 130 -7.87 10.37 -2.22
C ASP A 130 -9.35 10.65 -2.52
N ASN A 131 -9.60 11.86 -3.03
CA ASN A 131 -10.94 12.28 -3.48
C ASN A 131 -11.07 12.25 -5.01
N SER A 132 -10.16 11.55 -5.71
CA SER A 132 -10.17 11.39 -7.15
C SER A 132 -11.43 10.67 -7.62
N PHE A 133 -12.14 11.27 -8.57
CA PHE A 133 -13.32 10.65 -9.18
C PHE A 133 -13.66 11.27 -10.52
N TYR A 134 -14.65 10.71 -11.24
CA TYR A 134 -15.16 11.32 -12.46
C TYR A 134 -15.64 12.75 -12.23
N ARG A 135 -15.23 13.66 -13.12
CA ARG A 135 -15.74 15.04 -13.16
C ARG A 135 -17.24 15.06 -13.46
N ASP A 136 -17.68 14.21 -14.41
CA ASP A 136 -19.09 13.95 -14.67
C ASP A 136 -19.53 12.68 -13.94
N ILE A 137 -20.22 12.87 -12.81
CA ILE A 137 -20.67 11.78 -11.94
C ILE A 137 -21.62 10.80 -12.66
N LYS A 138 -22.31 11.23 -13.73
CA LYS A 138 -23.23 10.36 -14.48
C LYS A 138 -22.52 9.22 -15.20
N LYS A 139 -21.19 9.29 -15.35
CA LYS A 139 -20.37 8.21 -15.89
C LYS A 139 -20.15 7.08 -14.90
N ALA A 140 -20.29 7.33 -13.60
CA ALA A 140 -20.22 6.29 -12.60
C ALA A 140 -21.46 5.40 -12.70
N LYS A 141 -21.23 4.09 -12.68
CA LYS A 141 -22.30 3.11 -12.55
C LYS A 141 -22.54 2.78 -11.08
N LYS A 142 -23.76 2.39 -10.76
CA LYS A 142 -24.10 1.83 -9.45
C LYS A 142 -23.43 0.46 -9.28
N ASN A 143 -23.03 0.10 -8.06
CA ASN A 143 -22.41 -1.18 -7.71
C ASN A 143 -21.14 -1.49 -8.54
N VAL A 144 -20.29 -0.47 -8.68
CA VAL A 144 -18.97 -0.61 -9.29
C VAL A 144 -17.96 -0.05 -8.31
N ILE A 145 -16.92 -0.82 -8.04
CA ILE A 145 -15.80 -0.42 -7.19
C ILE A 145 -14.86 0.42 -8.06
N TYR A 146 -14.68 1.67 -7.67
CA TYR A 146 -13.78 2.60 -8.34
C TYR A 146 -12.62 2.96 -7.40
N THR A 147 -11.40 2.78 -7.86
CA THR A 147 -10.16 3.12 -7.15
C THR A 147 -9.18 3.75 -8.12
N THR A 148 -8.17 4.46 -7.62
CA THR A 148 -7.09 5.06 -8.44
C THR A 148 -5.93 4.08 -8.70
N TRP A 149 -5.93 2.95 -8.00
CA TRP A 149 -4.99 1.83 -8.13
C TRP A 149 -5.76 0.48 -8.11
N SER A 150 -5.08 -0.66 -8.01
CA SER A 150 -5.71 -2.00 -8.14
C SER A 150 -6.92 -2.17 -7.21
N PRO A 151 -8.15 -2.33 -7.75
CA PRO A 151 -9.34 -2.52 -6.94
C PRO A 151 -9.29 -3.80 -6.10
N GLU A 152 -8.72 -4.87 -6.64
CA GLU A 152 -8.60 -6.17 -5.98
C GLU A 152 -7.73 -6.06 -4.72
N CYS A 153 -6.49 -5.56 -4.86
CA CYS A 153 -5.60 -5.36 -3.72
C CYS A 153 -6.19 -4.38 -2.69
N PHE A 154 -6.87 -3.33 -3.16
CA PHE A 154 -7.56 -2.42 -2.26
C PHE A 154 -8.64 -3.12 -1.43
N LEU A 155 -9.45 -3.99 -2.04
CA LEU A 155 -10.48 -4.74 -1.32
C LEU A 155 -9.86 -5.74 -0.33
N ASP A 156 -8.79 -6.44 -0.70
CA ASP A 156 -8.08 -7.33 0.23
C ASP A 156 -7.69 -6.60 1.52
N GLU A 157 -7.19 -5.37 1.39
CA GLU A 157 -6.81 -4.54 2.54
C GLU A 157 -8.02 -3.96 3.27
N ALA A 158 -9.06 -3.57 2.55
CA ALA A 158 -10.21 -2.84 3.06
C ALA A 158 -11.25 -3.72 3.77
N ILE A 159 -11.40 -4.98 3.35
CA ILE A 159 -12.48 -5.85 3.84
C ILE A 159 -12.02 -7.22 4.34
N LEU A 160 -10.81 -7.69 3.99
CA LEU A 160 -10.27 -8.98 4.50
C LEU A 160 -9.29 -8.80 5.67
N SER A 161 -9.15 -7.58 6.20
CA SER A 161 -8.19 -7.26 7.23
C SER A 161 -8.83 -6.57 8.45
N TYR A 162 -8.28 -6.80 9.64
CA TYR A 162 -8.68 -6.05 10.84
C TYR A 162 -7.90 -4.72 10.90
N PRO A 163 -8.52 -3.63 11.39
CA PRO A 163 -7.80 -2.40 11.75
C PRO A 163 -6.59 -2.71 12.61
N MET A 164 -5.42 -2.20 12.20
CA MET A 164 -4.16 -2.45 12.88
C MET A 164 -3.42 -1.14 13.17
N SER A 165 -2.88 -1.05 14.38
CA SER A 165 -1.87 -0.06 14.74
C SER A 165 -0.64 -0.77 15.32
N MET A 166 0.49 -0.07 15.41
CA MET A 166 1.64 -0.52 16.19
C MET A 166 1.71 0.29 17.47
N ARG A 167 2.01 -0.36 18.60
CA ARG A 167 2.34 0.31 19.86
C ARG A 167 3.31 -0.56 20.65
N HIS A 168 4.29 0.04 21.31
CA HIS A 168 5.32 -0.71 22.02
C HIS A 168 5.99 -1.79 21.15
N ARG A 169 6.29 -1.44 19.89
CA ARG A 169 6.83 -2.32 18.82
C ARG A 169 6.02 -3.59 18.53
N THR A 170 4.74 -3.58 18.90
CA THR A 170 3.85 -4.75 18.78
C THR A 170 2.59 -4.35 17.99
N PRO A 171 2.11 -5.19 17.05
CA PRO A 171 0.86 -4.93 16.35
C PRO A 171 -0.31 -5.10 17.31
N LEU A 172 -1.22 -4.14 17.29
CA LEU A 172 -2.50 -4.15 17.99
C LEU A 172 -3.63 -4.17 16.97
N PHE A 173 -4.51 -5.15 17.11
CA PHE A 173 -5.64 -5.35 16.22
C PHE A 173 -6.95 -5.01 16.93
N LEU A 174 -7.85 -4.35 16.20
CA LEU A 174 -9.23 -4.14 16.62
C LEU A 174 -10.12 -5.12 15.85
N TYR A 175 -10.89 -5.94 16.56
CA TYR A 175 -11.72 -6.99 15.98
C TYR A 175 -13.05 -6.37 15.52
N GLU A 176 -12.94 -5.43 14.58
CA GLU A 176 -14.00 -4.62 13.99
C GLU A 176 -13.75 -4.55 12.47
N ASN A 177 -14.73 -4.15 11.68
CA ASN A 177 -14.47 -3.87 10.26
C ASN A 177 -13.63 -2.60 10.13
N VAL A 178 -12.73 -2.55 9.14
CA VAL A 178 -11.92 -1.34 8.83
C VAL A 178 -12.79 -0.10 8.71
N TYR A 179 -13.91 -0.20 8.02
CA TYR A 179 -14.81 0.91 7.79
C TYR A 179 -15.62 1.34 9.03
N ASP A 180 -15.64 0.55 10.10
CA ASP A 180 -16.28 0.95 11.37
C ASP A 180 -15.33 1.73 12.28
N VAL A 181 -14.03 1.74 11.98
CA VAL A 181 -13.00 2.41 12.77
C VAL A 181 -12.45 3.62 12.02
N GLU A 182 -13.05 4.78 12.26
CA GLU A 182 -12.73 6.03 11.58
C GLU A 182 -12.21 7.10 12.54
N PHE A 183 -11.16 7.81 12.12
CA PHE A 183 -10.55 8.88 12.89
C PHE A 183 -10.54 10.19 12.10
N LYS A 184 -10.77 11.29 12.81
CA LYS A 184 -10.61 12.63 12.25
C LYS A 184 -9.13 12.98 12.13
N VAL A 185 -8.67 13.21 10.91
CA VAL A 185 -7.32 13.68 10.62
C VAL A 185 -7.32 15.20 10.49
N THR A 186 -6.32 15.85 11.08
CA THR A 186 -6.02 17.28 10.85
C THR A 186 -4.55 17.39 10.44
N LEU A 187 -4.31 17.88 9.23
CA LEU A 187 -2.98 18.01 8.63
C LEU A 187 -2.82 19.44 8.11
N GLY A 188 -2.39 20.35 9.00
CA GLY A 188 -2.47 21.78 8.74
C GLY A 188 -3.92 22.22 8.48
N ASP A 189 -4.19 22.76 7.29
CA ASP A 189 -5.53 23.18 6.88
C ASP A 189 -6.41 22.04 6.34
N LYS A 190 -5.82 20.86 6.06
CA LYS A 190 -6.54 19.68 5.56
C LYS A 190 -7.21 18.94 6.71
N LYS A 191 -8.48 18.59 6.52
CA LYS A 191 -9.28 17.85 7.50
C LYS A 191 -10.15 16.84 6.78
N PHE A 192 -10.09 15.60 7.22
CA PHE A 192 -10.90 14.51 6.69
C PHE A 192 -11.07 13.44 7.77
N TYR A 193 -11.84 12.41 7.43
CA TYR A 193 -12.04 11.24 8.26
C TYR A 193 -11.46 10.05 7.50
N GLY A 194 -10.53 9.32 8.12
CA GLY A 194 -9.85 8.18 7.52
C GLY A 194 -10.06 6.92 8.35
N CYS A 195 -10.23 5.79 7.67
CA CYS A 195 -10.35 4.48 8.29
C CYS A 195 -8.98 3.96 8.70
N LEU A 196 -8.88 3.31 9.86
CA LEU A 196 -7.64 2.68 10.30
C LEU A 196 -7.41 1.37 9.54
N MET A 197 -6.41 1.37 8.65
CA MET A 197 -6.06 0.21 7.83
C MET A 197 -4.71 -0.39 8.25
N PRO A 198 -4.54 -1.72 8.15
CA PRO A 198 -3.24 -2.33 8.27
C PRO A 198 -2.37 -1.99 7.06
N HIS A 199 -1.11 -1.61 7.30
CA HIS A 199 -0.19 -1.34 6.20
C HIS A 199 1.28 -1.62 6.57
N GLY A 200 2.10 -1.92 5.56
CA GLY A 200 3.45 -2.44 5.76
C GLY A 200 4.41 -1.46 6.46
N GLU A 201 4.38 -0.19 6.09
CA GLU A 201 5.21 0.83 6.73
C GLU A 201 4.82 1.11 8.17
N VAL A 202 3.55 0.92 8.54
CA VAL A 202 3.08 1.07 9.92
C VAL A 202 3.80 0.07 10.80
N TYR A 203 3.83 -1.20 10.37
CA TYR A 203 4.59 -2.26 11.03
C TYR A 203 6.07 -1.91 11.15
N ILE A 204 6.71 -1.52 10.04
CA ILE A 204 8.15 -1.24 9.99
C ILE A 204 8.51 -0.05 10.88
N LEU A 205 7.82 1.09 10.76
CA LEU A 205 8.09 2.29 11.53
C LEU A 205 7.83 2.06 13.03
N GLY A 206 6.72 1.39 13.37
CA GLY A 206 6.38 1.08 14.76
C GLY A 206 7.39 0.13 15.42
N LYS A 207 7.94 -0.82 14.66
CA LYS A 207 9.01 -1.72 15.14
C LYS A 207 10.34 -0.98 15.36
N LEU A 208 10.66 0.01 14.52
CA LEU A 208 11.93 0.75 14.58
C LEU A 208 11.95 1.83 15.66
N TYR A 209 10.88 2.63 15.80
CA TYR A 209 10.91 3.87 16.57
C TYR A 209 10.11 3.87 17.88
N ASP A 210 9.54 2.73 18.29
CA ASP A 210 8.77 2.59 19.54
C ASP A 210 7.76 3.71 19.81
N MET A 211 7.01 4.07 18.77
CA MET A 211 5.93 5.05 18.79
C MET A 211 4.61 4.37 18.40
N GLU A 212 3.49 5.00 18.72
CA GLU A 212 2.22 4.55 18.14
C GLU A 212 2.23 4.83 16.63
N CYS A 213 1.93 3.83 15.80
CA CYS A 213 1.82 4.03 14.36
C CYS A 213 0.48 3.51 13.84
N GLY A 214 -0.10 4.20 12.87
CA GLY A 214 -1.31 3.76 12.17
C GLY A 214 -1.36 4.32 10.75
N PHE A 215 -2.18 3.72 9.90
CA PHE A 215 -2.48 4.24 8.57
C PHE A 215 -3.96 4.64 8.53
N LEU A 216 -4.22 5.92 8.26
CA LEU A 216 -5.54 6.50 8.20
C LEU A 216 -5.86 6.82 6.74
N ASN A 217 -6.63 5.94 6.10
CA ASN A 217 -6.92 6.01 4.68
C ASN A 217 -8.34 6.51 4.42
N LYS A 218 -8.48 7.44 3.48
CA LYS A 218 -9.75 7.80 2.88
C LYS A 218 -9.62 7.72 1.36
N ILE A 219 -10.50 6.94 0.74
CA ILE A 219 -10.69 6.94 -0.71
C ILE A 219 -11.99 7.66 -1.09
N ASN A 220 -12.28 7.72 -2.39
CA ASN A 220 -13.47 8.40 -2.91
C ASN A 220 -14.77 7.95 -2.20
N ASP A 221 -15.68 8.91 -2.03
CA ASP A 221 -16.91 8.70 -1.25
C ASP A 221 -17.79 7.61 -1.87
N HIS A 222 -17.81 7.45 -3.20
CA HIS A 222 -18.62 6.44 -3.89
C HIS A 222 -18.27 5.02 -3.44
N THR A 223 -16.98 4.65 -3.48
CA THR A 223 -16.56 3.31 -3.07
C THR A 223 -16.67 3.12 -1.56
N SER A 224 -16.37 4.17 -0.78
CA SER A 224 -16.53 4.14 0.67
C SER A 224 -17.98 3.91 1.09
N GLU A 225 -18.94 4.61 0.48
CA GLU A 225 -20.38 4.41 0.72
C GLU A 225 -20.83 3.02 0.28
N LEU A 226 -20.28 2.50 -0.83
CA LEU A 226 -20.61 1.17 -1.32
C LEU A 226 -20.18 0.09 -0.33
N ILE A 227 -18.96 0.18 0.23
CA ILE A 227 -18.48 -0.73 1.27
C ILE A 227 -19.37 -0.64 2.51
N ARG A 228 -19.59 0.57 3.02
CA ARG A 228 -20.44 0.81 4.20
C ARG A 228 -21.85 0.26 4.03
N SER A 229 -22.43 0.37 2.84
CA SER A 229 -23.78 -0.14 2.56
C SER A 229 -23.87 -1.68 2.50
N ASN A 230 -22.73 -2.37 2.41
CA ASN A 230 -22.63 -3.83 2.39
C ASN A 230 -21.79 -4.37 3.57
N ILE A 231 -21.59 -3.59 4.64
CA ILE A 231 -20.68 -3.96 5.74
C ILE A 231 -21.05 -5.28 6.45
N GLU A 232 -22.33 -5.64 6.43
CA GLU A 232 -22.86 -6.89 7.00
C GLU A 232 -22.58 -8.13 6.13
N ASP A 233 -22.16 -7.93 4.87
CA ASP A 233 -21.90 -8.98 3.88
C ASP A 233 -20.93 -8.45 2.81
N VAL A 234 -19.69 -8.23 3.24
CA VAL A 234 -18.62 -7.62 2.42
C VAL A 234 -18.18 -8.52 1.28
N ASP A 235 -18.39 -9.84 1.37
CA ASP A 235 -18.03 -10.79 0.32
C ASP A 235 -18.73 -10.50 -1.02
N LYS A 236 -19.94 -9.92 -0.97
CA LYS A 236 -20.67 -9.47 -2.17
C LYS A 236 -19.91 -8.44 -3.01
N LEU A 237 -18.97 -7.71 -2.40
CA LEU A 237 -18.20 -6.69 -3.11
C LEU A 237 -17.26 -7.32 -4.15
N TRP A 238 -16.83 -8.58 -3.97
CA TRP A 238 -16.03 -9.32 -4.94
C TRP A 238 -16.78 -9.62 -6.24
N ASP A 239 -18.12 -9.67 -6.21
CA ASP A 239 -18.96 -9.87 -7.39
C ASP A 239 -19.23 -8.58 -8.17
N PHE A 240 -18.83 -7.41 -7.66
CA PHE A 240 -19.08 -6.13 -8.31
C PHE A 240 -18.06 -5.87 -9.42
N GLU A 241 -18.47 -5.08 -10.43
CA GLU A 241 -17.53 -4.62 -11.47
C GLU A 241 -16.44 -3.78 -10.78
N MET A 242 -15.18 -4.07 -11.09
CA MET A 242 -14.02 -3.37 -10.53
C MET A 242 -13.34 -2.54 -11.61
N LYS A 243 -13.02 -1.29 -11.28
CA LYS A 243 -12.41 -0.34 -12.23
C LYS A 243 -11.38 0.56 -11.59
N VAL A 244 -10.20 0.56 -12.18
CA VAL A 244 -9.24 1.66 -12.03
C VAL A 244 -9.80 2.90 -12.74
N LEU A 245 -9.83 4.03 -12.05
CA LEU A 245 -10.19 5.32 -12.61
C LEU A 245 -9.13 5.77 -13.62
N ASP A 246 -9.38 5.55 -14.91
CA ASP A 246 -8.48 5.94 -15.98
C ASP A 246 -8.85 7.33 -16.57
N PRO A 247 -7.97 8.35 -16.45
CA PRO A 247 -8.19 9.66 -17.05
C PRO A 247 -8.30 9.66 -18.58
N LEU A 248 -7.89 8.58 -19.26
CA LEU A 248 -8.09 8.36 -20.70
C LEU A 248 -9.53 7.97 -21.05
N GLU A 249 -10.26 7.32 -20.15
CA GLU A 249 -11.66 6.93 -20.37
C GLU A 249 -12.63 8.08 -20.05
N ALA A 250 -12.32 8.85 -19.00
CA ALA A 250 -13.12 9.99 -18.60
C ALA A 250 -12.31 11.01 -17.81
N THR A 251 -12.67 12.29 -17.97
CA THR A 251 -12.06 13.36 -17.18
C THR A 251 -12.28 13.14 -15.69
N LEU A 252 -11.19 13.11 -14.93
CA LEU A 252 -11.18 13.04 -13.48
C LEU A 252 -11.12 14.44 -12.87
N LYS A 253 -11.53 14.53 -11.62
CA LYS A 253 -11.37 15.68 -10.72
C LYS A 253 -10.81 15.15 -9.39
N GLY A 254 -10.43 16.06 -8.52
CA GLY A 254 -9.91 15.71 -7.20
C GLY A 254 -8.41 15.49 -7.22
N GLU A 255 -7.91 15.07 -6.08
CA GLU A 255 -6.50 14.91 -5.77
C GLU A 255 -6.30 13.73 -4.81
N ASP A 256 -5.10 13.20 -4.87
CA ASP A 256 -4.58 12.19 -3.96
C ASP A 256 -3.53 12.86 -3.07
N LEU A 257 -3.84 12.93 -1.78
CA LEU A 257 -2.92 13.36 -0.73
C LEU A 257 -2.40 12.13 -0.01
N ALA A 258 -1.08 11.95 0.03
CA ALA A 258 -0.41 10.96 0.86
C ALA A 258 0.67 11.63 1.72
N GLY A 259 0.74 11.31 3.00
CA GLY A 259 1.64 11.98 3.93
C GLY A 259 1.82 11.33 5.28
N VAL A 260 2.49 12.08 6.16
CA VAL A 260 2.85 11.67 7.51
C VAL A 260 2.50 12.78 8.50
N LEU A 261 1.94 12.38 9.64
CA LEU A 261 1.73 13.20 10.83
C LEU A 261 2.53 12.61 12.00
N LEU A 262 3.55 13.33 12.45
CA LEU A 262 4.26 13.05 13.70
C LEU A 262 3.63 13.85 14.84
N VAL A 263 3.32 13.16 15.93
CA VAL A 263 2.73 13.74 17.13
C VAL A 263 3.73 13.68 18.27
N TYR A 264 3.96 14.82 18.90
CA TYR A 264 4.78 14.97 20.12
C TYR A 264 3.85 15.36 21.27
N LYS A 265 4.40 15.52 22.48
CA LYS A 265 3.62 15.90 23.66
C LYS A 265 3.02 17.30 23.55
N ASP A 266 3.71 18.21 22.86
CA ASP A 266 3.40 19.65 22.82
C ASP A 266 3.16 20.20 21.41
N LYS A 267 3.46 19.42 20.35
CA LYS A 267 3.41 19.85 18.95
C LYS A 267 3.09 18.71 18.01
N GLU A 268 2.69 19.07 16.80
CA GLU A 268 2.56 18.16 15.66
C GLU A 268 3.47 18.63 14.53
N ARG A 269 3.96 17.70 13.72
CA ARG A 269 4.70 17.97 12.49
C ARG A 269 4.18 17.10 11.37
N TYR A 270 4.15 17.64 10.16
CA TYR A 270 3.66 16.88 9.02
C TYR A 270 4.43 17.17 7.75
N MET A 271 4.36 16.21 6.83
CA MET A 271 4.85 16.30 5.47
C MET A 271 3.89 15.50 4.59
N TYR A 272 3.46 16.06 3.47
CA TYR A 272 2.59 15.37 2.54
C TYR A 272 2.87 15.80 1.10
N ASN A 273 2.54 14.92 0.17
CA ASN A 273 2.46 15.21 -1.25
C ASN A 273 0.99 15.30 -1.66
N VAL A 274 0.67 16.16 -2.64
CA VAL A 274 -0.66 16.23 -3.24
C VAL A 274 -0.53 16.13 -4.76
N SER A 275 -1.18 15.12 -5.33
CA SER A 275 -1.23 14.86 -6.77
C SER A 275 -2.62 15.18 -7.29
N ARG A 276 -2.78 16.33 -7.96
CA ARG A 276 -4.07 16.73 -8.53
C ARG A 276 -4.24 16.19 -9.94
N ASN A 277 -5.39 15.56 -10.23
CA ASN A 277 -5.69 15.00 -11.54
C ASN A 277 -5.58 16.03 -12.68
N ASP A 278 -6.03 17.27 -12.43
CA ASP A 278 -5.97 18.40 -13.37
C ASP A 278 -4.55 18.89 -13.67
N SER A 279 -3.57 18.52 -12.84
CA SER A 279 -2.20 19.01 -12.90
C SER A 279 -1.22 17.95 -13.40
N ILE A 280 -1.49 16.67 -13.12
CA ILE A 280 -0.57 15.56 -13.44
C ILE A 280 -0.84 14.90 -14.79
N PHE A 281 -2.09 14.91 -15.27
CA PHE A 281 -2.45 14.27 -16.52
C PHE A 281 -2.25 15.22 -17.70
N ALA A 282 -1.13 15.04 -18.42
CA ALA A 282 -0.65 15.97 -19.44
C ALA A 282 -1.61 16.24 -20.63
N LYS A 283 -2.69 15.45 -20.80
CA LYS A 283 -3.68 15.66 -21.86
C LYS A 283 -4.87 16.53 -21.46
N TYR A 284 -4.96 16.95 -20.20
CA TYR A 284 -5.98 17.92 -19.75
C TYR A 284 -5.65 19.36 -20.11
#